data_AF-A0A5N6RLW3-F1
#
_entry.id   AF-A0A5N6RLW3-F1
#
_cell.length_a   1.000
_cell.length_b   1.000
_cell.length_c   1.000
_cell.angle_alpha   90.00
_cell.angle_beta   90.00
_cell.angle_gamma   90.00
#
_symmetry.space_group_name_H-M   'P 1'
#
loop_
_entity.id
_entity.type
_entity.pdbx_description
1 polymer ?
#
loop_
_entity_poly.entity_id
_entity_poly.type
_entity_poly.pdbx_seq_one_letter_code
_entity_poly.pdbx_strand_id
1 'polypeptide(L)'
;MFFFPFVGGGHQIPMIDTARVFAPHGAKSTITATPNSAPLFQNSILRDQQIGRQISIHALRLPEGAVPPDADMSTTGFTDTSILQEPLRLFLLDRQPDCIVVDLFLGWAAKLIDELRIRRVFFTGLDEHWVSDQCLWGFEFGERRNPRIFRC
;
A
#
# COMPACT_ATOMS: atom_id res chain seq x y z
N MET A 1 6.43 -7.07 -1.69
CA MET A 1 5.94 -5.71 -2.03
C MET A 1 4.99 -5.25 -0.96
N PHE A 2 5.13 -4.00 -0.53
CA PHE A 2 4.23 -3.39 0.44
C PHE A 2 3.28 -2.41 -0.25
N PHE A 3 2.12 -2.20 0.38
CA PHE A 3 1.09 -1.30 -0.11
C PHE A 3 0.64 -0.42 1.06
N PHE A 4 0.86 0.89 0.95
CA PHE A 4 0.57 1.87 1.99
C PHE A 4 -0.48 2.87 1.51
N PRO A 5 -1.77 2.58 1.75
CA PRO A 5 -2.88 3.45 1.34
C PRO A 5 -3.00 4.67 2.26
N PHE A 6 -3.59 5.73 1.73
CA PHE A 6 -4.11 6.82 2.57
C PHE A 6 -5.25 6.30 3.46
N VAL A 7 -5.40 6.93 4.62
CA VAL A 7 -6.46 6.59 5.60
C VAL A 7 -7.73 7.38 5.24
N GLY A 8 -8.78 6.65 4.84
CA GLY A 8 -10.07 7.23 4.45
C GLY A 8 -10.19 7.58 2.97
N GLY A 9 -11.28 8.28 2.63
CA GLY A 9 -11.55 8.79 1.27
C GLY A 9 -11.70 7.73 0.16
N GLY A 10 -11.85 6.44 0.51
CA GLY A 10 -11.98 5.36 -0.46
C GLY A 10 -10.68 4.84 -1.07
N HIS A 11 -9.50 5.21 -0.55
CA HIS A 11 -8.20 4.79 -1.09
C HIS A 11 -7.79 3.34 -0.70
N GLN A 12 -8.30 2.87 0.43
CA GLN A 12 -7.86 1.60 1.01
C GLN A 12 -8.35 0.37 0.22
N ILE A 13 -9.59 0.40 -0.28
CA ILE A 13 -10.15 -0.71 -1.08
C ILE A 13 -9.42 -0.86 -2.43
N PRO A 14 -9.28 0.22 -3.24
CA PRO A 14 -8.48 0.17 -4.47
C PRO A 14 -7.03 -0.27 -4.27
N MET A 15 -6.40 0.12 -3.15
CA MET A 15 -5.05 -0.36 -2.83
C MET A 15 -5.02 -1.86 -2.53
N ILE A 16 -6.04 -2.40 -1.85
CA ILE A 16 -6.19 -3.85 -1.66
C ILE A 16 -6.40 -4.55 -3.00
N ASP A 17 -7.21 -3.99 -3.90
CA ASP A 17 -7.42 -4.53 -5.24
C ASP A 17 -6.13 -4.50 -6.08
N THR A 18 -5.34 -3.44 -5.95
CA THR A 18 -3.99 -3.39 -6.52
C THR A 18 -3.14 -4.54 -5.98
N ALA A 19 -3.09 -4.74 -4.67
CA ALA A 19 -2.33 -5.83 -4.06
C ALA A 19 -2.78 -7.23 -4.55
N ARG A 20 -4.08 -7.40 -4.82
CA ARG A 20 -4.66 -8.62 -5.43
C ARG A 20 -4.21 -8.82 -6.88
N VAL A 21 -4.01 -7.76 -7.65
CA VAL A 21 -3.46 -7.86 -9.02
C VAL A 21 -2.02 -8.37 -8.97
N PHE A 22 -1.20 -7.92 -8.02
CA PHE A 22 0.20 -8.34 -7.94
C PHE A 22 0.39 -9.78 -7.40
N ALA A 23 -0.49 -10.25 -6.50
CA ALA A 23 -0.28 -11.53 -5.81
C ALA A 23 -0.18 -12.78 -6.74
N PRO A 24 -1.02 -12.93 -7.79
CA PRO A 24 -0.90 -14.03 -8.76
C PRO A 24 0.41 -14.04 -9.56
N HIS A 25 1.10 -12.90 -9.63
CA HIS A 25 2.35 -12.76 -10.36
C HIS A 25 3.60 -13.05 -9.49
N GLY A 26 3.41 -13.67 -8.33
CA GLY A 26 4.51 -14.10 -7.44
C GLY A 26 4.92 -13.06 -6.41
N ALA A 27 4.27 -11.90 -6.36
CA ALA A 27 4.53 -10.91 -5.32
C ALA A 27 3.92 -11.36 -3.98
N LYS A 28 4.75 -11.37 -2.93
CA LYS A 28 4.24 -11.39 -1.55
C LYS A 28 3.78 -9.99 -1.19
N SER A 29 2.46 -9.80 -1.18
CA SER A 29 1.79 -8.52 -0.97
C SER A 29 1.41 -8.32 0.49
N THR A 30 1.90 -7.25 1.11
CA THR A 30 1.49 -6.84 2.46
C THR A 30 0.91 -5.44 2.42
N ILE A 31 -0.36 -5.30 2.79
CA ILE A 31 -1.06 -4.03 2.88
C ILE A 31 -0.97 -3.54 4.32
N THR A 32 -0.45 -2.34 4.52
CA THR A 32 -0.43 -1.71 5.84
C THR A 32 -1.77 -1.05 6.13
N ALA A 33 -2.22 -1.13 7.38
CA ALA A 33 -3.48 -0.56 7.84
C ALA A 33 -3.32 0.02 9.25
N THR A 34 -4.28 0.83 9.69
CA THR A 34 -4.35 1.25 11.09
C THR A 34 -4.92 0.09 11.93
N PRO A 35 -4.67 0.05 13.25
CA PRO A 35 -5.21 -1.01 14.11
C PRO A 35 -6.73 -1.18 14.01
N ASN A 36 -7.47 -0.09 13.80
CA ASN A 36 -8.93 -0.12 13.71
C ASN A 36 -9.42 -0.68 12.36
N SER A 37 -8.73 -0.40 11.25
CA SER A 37 -9.15 -0.87 9.92
C SER A 37 -8.60 -2.26 9.57
N ALA A 38 -7.50 -2.68 10.21
CA ALA A 38 -6.85 -3.95 9.92
C ALA A 38 -7.77 -5.19 10.02
N PRO A 39 -8.64 -5.34 11.05
CA PRO A 39 -9.57 -6.48 11.13
C PRO A 39 -10.58 -6.49 9.97
N LEU A 40 -11.06 -5.32 9.56
CA LEU A 40 -12.02 -5.18 8.45
C LEU A 40 -11.39 -5.63 7.13
N PHE A 41 -10.15 -5.19 6.86
CA PHE A 41 -9.43 -5.59 5.66
C PHE A 41 -8.92 -7.02 5.72
N GLN A 42 -8.62 -7.55 6.91
CA GLN A 42 -8.24 -8.94 7.04
C GLN A 42 -9.39 -9.86 6.60
N ASN A 43 -10.63 -9.52 6.95
CA ASN A 43 -11.81 -10.25 6.48
C ASN A 43 -11.98 -10.17 4.95
N SER A 44 -11.67 -9.03 4.33
CA SER A 44 -11.84 -8.85 2.88
C SER A 44 -10.88 -9.71 2.05
N ILE A 45 -9.70 -10.05 2.58
CA ILE A 45 -8.69 -10.88 1.88
C ILE A 45 -8.72 -12.37 2.25
N LEU A 46 -9.61 -12.81 3.14
CA LEU A 46 -9.65 -14.22 3.59
C LEU A 46 -9.78 -15.20 2.43
N ARG A 47 -10.66 -14.90 1.47
CA ARG A 47 -10.86 -15.75 0.29
C ARG A 47 -9.60 -15.83 -0.57
N ASP A 48 -8.87 -14.73 -0.71
CA ASP A 48 -7.60 -14.69 -1.45
C ASP A 48 -6.57 -15.62 -0.79
N GLN A 49 -6.47 -15.59 0.55
CA GLN A 49 -5.57 -16.45 1.30
C GLN A 49 -5.96 -17.93 1.20
N GLN A 50 -7.26 -18.25 1.23
CA GLN A 50 -7.77 -19.62 1.08
C GLN A 50 -7.42 -20.25 -0.27
N ILE A 51 -7.36 -19.46 -1.34
CA ILE A 51 -6.93 -19.92 -2.67
C ILE A 51 -5.41 -19.83 -2.86
N GLY A 52 -4.64 -19.58 -1.79
CA GLY A 52 -3.18 -19.60 -1.79
C GLY A 52 -2.49 -18.32 -2.27
N ARG A 53 -3.21 -17.20 -2.40
CA ARG A 53 -2.58 -15.91 -2.74
C ARG A 53 -1.78 -15.41 -1.54
N GLN A 54 -0.54 -14.95 -1.80
CA GLN A 54 0.34 -14.38 -0.79
C GLN A 54 -0.02 -12.91 -0.51
N ILE A 55 -1.21 -12.68 0.05
CA ILE A 55 -1.71 -11.36 0.46
C ILE A 55 -1.90 -11.33 1.98
N SER A 56 -1.55 -10.22 2.62
CA SER A 56 -1.57 -10.07 4.08
C SER A 56 -1.88 -8.63 4.48
N ILE A 57 -2.58 -8.45 5.61
CA ILE A 57 -2.73 -7.14 6.25
C ILE A 57 -1.74 -7.04 7.40
N HIS A 58 -1.09 -5.88 7.53
CA HIS A 58 -0.26 -5.54 8.68
C HIS A 58 -0.80 -4.28 9.36
N ALA A 59 -1.23 -4.42 10.62
CA ALA A 59 -1.60 -3.29 11.45
C ALA A 59 -0.35 -2.56 11.95
N LEU A 60 -0.18 -1.28 11.58
CA LEU A 60 0.91 -0.46 12.10
C LEU A 60 0.70 -0.23 13.60
N ARG A 61 1.75 -0.43 14.39
CA ARG A 61 1.71 -0.21 15.84
C ARG A 61 1.84 1.29 16.12
N LEU A 62 0.73 1.90 16.50
CA LEU A 62 0.70 3.31 16.89
C LEU A 62 1.34 3.51 18.27
N PRO A 63 1.82 4.73 18.58
CA PRO A 63 2.26 5.08 19.93
C PRO A 63 1.15 4.84 20.97
N GLU A 64 1.53 4.57 22.21
CA GLU A 64 0.58 4.35 23.29
C GLU A 64 -0.27 5.61 23.53
N GLY A 65 -1.59 5.44 23.71
CA GLY A 65 -2.54 6.54 23.89
C GLY A 65 -2.87 7.34 22.62
N ALA A 66 -2.29 6.96 21.48
CA ALA A 66 -2.50 7.66 20.22
C ALA A 66 -3.81 7.23 19.55
N VAL A 67 -4.57 8.20 19.05
CA VAL A 67 -5.82 7.94 18.32
C VAL A 67 -5.47 7.66 16.86
N PRO A 68 -5.89 6.52 16.28
CA PRO A 68 -5.67 6.28 14.86
C PRO A 68 -6.37 7.35 14.02
N PRO A 69 -5.76 7.76 12.89
CA PRO A 69 -6.42 8.66 11.95
C PRO A 69 -7.80 8.12 11.56
N ASP A 70 -8.76 9.03 11.41
CA ASP A 70 -10.11 8.67 10.98
C ASP A 70 -10.06 8.06 9.56
N ALA A 71 -10.76 6.95 9.40
CA ALA A 71 -10.85 6.20 8.15
C ALA A 71 -12.23 6.38 7.49
N ASP A 72 -13.05 7.32 7.97
CA ASP A 72 -14.35 7.61 7.36
C ASP A 72 -14.18 7.97 5.87
N MET A 73 -15.11 7.47 5.05
CA MET A 73 -15.16 7.78 3.62
C MET A 73 -15.40 9.27 3.35
N SER A 74 -15.92 10.01 4.34
CA SER A 74 -16.08 11.47 4.27
C SER A 74 -14.77 12.24 4.50
N THR A 75 -13.72 11.60 5.01
CA THR A 75 -12.44 12.27 5.24
C THR A 75 -11.79 12.62 3.91
N THR A 76 -11.52 13.90 3.73
CA THR A 76 -10.80 14.44 2.57
C THR A 76 -9.29 14.23 2.72
N GLY A 77 -8.50 14.48 1.67
CA GLY A 77 -7.02 14.40 1.69
C GLY A 77 -6.30 15.34 2.68
N PHE A 78 -7.02 15.92 3.65
CA PHE A 78 -6.53 16.80 4.71
C PHE A 78 -6.40 16.10 6.06
N THR A 79 -6.68 14.78 6.17
CA THR A 79 -6.45 14.03 7.41
C THR A 79 -4.97 14.06 7.80
N ASP A 80 -4.69 14.45 9.05
CA ASP A 80 -3.33 14.40 9.58
C ASP A 80 -2.89 12.93 9.76
N THR A 81 -1.87 12.54 9.01
CA THR A 81 -1.28 11.20 9.00
C THR A 81 0.11 11.16 9.61
N SER A 82 0.58 12.25 10.21
CA SER A 82 1.94 12.36 10.78
C SER A 82 2.22 11.30 11.86
N ILE A 83 1.19 10.88 12.58
CA ILE A 83 1.24 9.80 13.59
C ILE A 83 1.69 8.44 13.02
N LEU A 84 1.56 8.24 11.71
CA LEU A 84 1.95 7.00 11.02
C LEU A 84 3.41 6.99 10.58
N GLN A 85 4.13 8.12 10.68
CA GLN A 85 5.52 8.25 10.21
C GLN A 85 6.46 7.26 10.88
N GLU A 86 6.54 7.32 12.21
CA GLU A 86 7.44 6.44 12.97
C GLU A 86 7.01 4.96 12.90
N PRO A 87 5.72 4.60 13.05
CA PRO A 87 5.27 3.23 12.83
C PRO A 87 5.65 2.66 11.46
N LEU A 88 5.50 3.45 10.38
CA LEU A 88 5.91 3.04 9.04
C LEU A 88 7.43 2.87 8.96
N ARG A 89 8.21 3.83 9.49
CA ARG A 89 9.68 3.78 9.49
C ARG A 89 10.19 2.48 10.11
N LEU A 90 9.71 2.17 11.31
CA LEU A 90 10.12 0.97 12.05
C LEU A 90 9.73 -0.31 11.30
N PHE A 91 8.52 -0.34 10.73
CA PHE A 91 8.06 -1.47 9.92
C PHE A 91 8.93 -1.70 8.68
N LEU A 92 9.31 -0.64 7.97
CA LEU A 92 10.16 -0.73 6.78
C LEU A 92 11.59 -1.16 7.11
N LEU A 93 12.14 -0.69 8.24
CA LEU A 93 13.46 -1.10 8.73
C LEU A 93 13.52 -2.58 9.13
N ASP A 94 12.47 -3.08 9.77
CA ASP A 94 12.38 -4.49 10.19
C ASP A 94 12.22 -5.43 8.99
N ARG A 95 11.33 -5.08 8.05
CA ARG A 95 10.89 -6.01 7.01
C ARG A 95 11.61 -5.85 5.66
N GLN A 96 12.18 -4.68 5.39
CA GLN A 96 13.00 -4.37 4.21
C GLN A 96 12.39 -4.89 2.88
N PRO A 97 11.23 -4.35 2.45
CA PRO A 97 10.60 -4.80 1.21
C PRO A 97 11.39 -4.38 -0.03
N ASP A 98 11.30 -5.17 -1.11
CA ASP A 98 11.91 -4.83 -2.41
C ASP A 98 11.32 -3.56 -3.05
N CYS A 99 10.06 -3.27 -2.75
CA CYS A 99 9.29 -2.16 -3.30
C CYS A 99 8.04 -1.88 -2.43
N ILE A 100 7.64 -0.61 -2.35
CA ILE A 100 6.41 -0.14 -1.72
C ILE A 100 5.56 0.69 -2.69
N VAL A 101 4.27 0.38 -2.79
CA VAL A 101 3.28 1.24 -3.42
C VAL A 101 2.74 2.20 -2.35
N VAL A 102 2.84 3.50 -2.57
CA VAL A 102 2.49 4.54 -1.59
C VAL A 102 1.49 5.52 -2.15
N ASP A 103 0.48 5.88 -1.36
CA ASP A 103 -0.53 6.85 -1.76
C ASP A 103 0.06 8.26 -1.95
N LEU A 104 -0.36 8.96 -3.00
CA LEU A 104 0.05 10.33 -3.33
C LEU A 104 -0.26 11.31 -2.17
N PHE A 105 -1.37 11.10 -1.44
CA PHE A 105 -1.74 11.98 -0.33
C PHE A 105 -0.80 11.86 0.89
N LEU A 106 0.10 10.88 0.90
CA LEU A 106 1.10 10.68 1.94
C LEU A 106 2.43 11.34 1.54
N GLY A 107 2.41 12.65 1.28
CA GLY A 107 3.58 13.39 0.78
C GLY A 107 4.84 13.26 1.65
N TRP A 108 4.68 13.08 2.97
CA TRP A 108 5.80 12.83 3.89
C TRP A 108 6.46 11.46 3.70
N ALA A 109 5.70 10.46 3.23
CA ALA A 109 6.17 9.08 3.14
C ALA A 109 7.22 8.89 2.05
N ALA A 110 7.11 9.64 0.95
CA ALA A 110 8.08 9.64 -0.15
C ALA A 110 9.50 9.90 0.36
N LYS A 111 9.70 10.98 1.13
CA LYS A 111 11.01 11.33 1.69
C LYS A 111 11.55 10.25 2.63
N LEU A 112 10.70 9.72 3.51
CA LEU A 112 11.08 8.66 4.44
C LEU A 112 11.50 7.38 3.70
N ILE A 113 10.77 6.98 2.66
CA ILE A 113 11.06 5.79 1.87
C ILE A 113 12.38 5.97 1.07
N ASP A 114 12.61 7.17 0.54
CA ASP A 114 13.84 7.52 -0.18
C ASP A 114 15.06 7.48 0.76
N GLU A 115 14.93 7.98 1.99
CA GLU A 115 15.98 7.88 3.03
C GLU A 115 16.35 6.42 3.36
N LEU A 116 15.35 5.52 3.35
CA LEU A 116 15.54 4.09 3.58
C LEU A 116 16.02 3.34 2.34
N ARG A 117 16.17 4.02 1.19
CA ARG A 117 16.58 3.44 -0.11
C ARG A 117 15.69 2.29 -0.58
N ILE A 118 14.41 2.36 -0.27
CA ILE A 118 13.40 1.41 -0.73
C ILE A 118 12.77 1.97 -2.01
N ARG A 119 12.57 1.13 -3.02
CA ARG A 119 11.93 1.55 -4.27
C ARG A 119 10.45 1.82 -4.05
N ARG A 120 9.90 2.83 -4.71
CA ARG A 120 8.49 3.21 -4.56
C ARG A 120 7.76 3.48 -5.86
N VAL A 121 6.47 3.21 -5.85
CA VAL A 121 5.50 3.56 -6.90
C VAL A 121 4.38 4.37 -6.25
N PHE A 122 3.98 5.49 -6.84
CA PHE A 122 2.84 6.23 -6.30
C PHE A 122 1.52 5.66 -6.80
N PHE A 123 0.55 5.63 -5.89
CA PHE A 123 -0.85 5.34 -6.15
C PHE A 123 -1.66 6.62 -6.01
N THR A 124 -2.50 6.93 -7.00
CA THR A 124 -3.30 8.17 -7.01
C THR A 124 -4.73 7.96 -6.52
N GLY A 125 -5.26 6.73 -6.58
CA GLY A 125 -6.66 6.44 -6.22
C GLY A 125 -7.71 7.06 -7.13
N LEU A 126 -7.30 7.82 -8.15
CA LEU A 126 -8.16 8.40 -9.18
C LEU A 126 -8.18 7.45 -10.37
N ASP A 127 -9.37 7.26 -10.93
CA ASP A 127 -9.76 6.06 -11.68
C ASP A 127 -8.87 5.63 -12.88
N GLU A 128 -7.86 6.37 -13.35
CA GLU A 128 -7.10 5.96 -14.55
C GLU A 128 -5.60 6.30 -14.61
N HIS A 129 -4.93 6.88 -13.60
CA HIS A 129 -3.54 7.32 -13.79
C HIS A 129 -2.59 6.98 -12.63
N TRP A 130 -1.80 5.90 -12.80
CA TRP A 130 -0.58 5.66 -12.04
C TRP A 130 0.48 6.70 -12.43
N VAL A 131 0.90 7.57 -11.52
CA VAL A 131 2.01 8.50 -11.76
C VAL A 131 3.27 7.92 -11.12
N SER A 132 4.17 7.36 -11.90
CA SER A 132 5.51 7.00 -11.41
C SER A 132 6.51 8.00 -11.98
N ASP A 133 7.22 8.73 -11.11
CA ASP A 133 8.36 9.57 -11.53
C ASP A 133 9.55 8.75 -12.09
N GLN A 134 9.45 7.41 -12.15
CA GLN A 134 10.51 6.53 -12.67
C GLN A 134 10.04 5.40 -13.60
N CYS A 135 8.75 5.28 -13.92
CA CYS A 135 8.25 4.26 -14.85
C CYS A 135 7.18 4.82 -15.78
N LEU A 136 7.60 5.29 -16.95
CA LEU A 136 6.73 5.32 -18.13
C LEU A 136 6.58 3.89 -18.65
N TRP A 137 5.60 3.15 -18.12
CA TRP A 137 5.01 2.01 -18.81
C TRP A 137 3.50 2.06 -18.59
N GLY A 138 2.76 2.39 -19.65
CA GLY A 138 1.33 2.13 -19.72
C GLY A 138 1.08 0.64 -19.61
N PHE A 139 0.27 0.22 -18.64
CA PHE A 139 -0.28 -1.12 -18.59
C PHE A 139 -1.45 -1.20 -19.58
N GLU A 140 -1.16 -1.54 -20.85
CA GLU A 140 -2.20 -2.06 -21.72
C GLU A 140 -2.48 -3.52 -21.34
N PHE A 141 -3.70 -3.79 -20.87
CA PHE A 141 -4.20 -5.17 -20.70
C PHE A 141 -4.42 -5.77 -22.10
N GLY A 142 -3.40 -6.43 -22.64
CA GLY A 142 -3.48 -7.07 -23.95
C GLY A 142 -2.28 -7.97 -24.25
N GLU A 143 -2.52 -9.28 -24.24
CA GLU A 143 -1.74 -10.35 -24.87
C GLU A 143 -0.27 -10.59 -24.50
N ARG A 144 -0.08 -11.71 -23.76
CA ARG A 144 1.02 -12.70 -23.85
C ARG A 144 2.39 -12.19 -24.36
N ARG A 145 3.36 -12.09 -23.45
CA ARG A 145 4.55 -12.98 -23.33
C ARG A 145 5.56 -12.41 -22.32
N ASN A 146 6.20 -13.34 -21.59
CA ASN A 146 7.43 -13.22 -20.79
C ASN A 146 7.27 -12.94 -19.27
N PRO A 147 7.41 -13.96 -18.40
CA PRO A 147 7.28 -13.83 -16.94
C PRO A 147 8.53 -13.22 -16.25
N ARG A 148 9.38 -12.46 -16.95
CA ARG A 148 10.62 -11.88 -16.39
C ARG A 148 10.60 -10.37 -16.18
N ILE A 149 9.43 -9.74 -16.21
CA ILE A 149 9.33 -8.28 -16.02
C ILE A 149 8.54 -8.00 -14.73
N PHE A 150 9.18 -8.30 -13.61
CA PHE A 150 8.95 -7.59 -12.36
C PHE A 150 10.31 -7.19 -11.80
N ARG A 151 11.04 -6.39 -12.57
CA ARG A 151 12.08 -5.54 -12.02
C ARG A 151 11.44 -4.19 -11.73
N CYS A 152 10.84 -4.06 -10.54
CA CYS A 152 11.13 -2.87 -9.76
C CYS A 152 12.64 -2.83 -9.59
#